data_AF-A0A158NXI9-F1
#
_entry.id   AF-A0A158NXI9-F1
#
_cell.length_a   1.000
_cell.length_b   1.000
_cell.length_c   1.000
_cell.angle_alpha   90.00
_cell.angle_beta   90.00
_cell.angle_gamma   90.00
#
_symmetry.space_group_name_H-M   'P 1'
#
loop_
_entity.id
_entity.type
_entity.pdbx_description
1 polymer ?
#
loop_
_entity_poly.entity_id
_entity_poly.type
_entity_poly.pdbx_seq_one_letter_code
_entity_poly.pdbx_strand_id
1 'polypeptide(L)'
;NPIVVVMLSLPHPRWSNPCLLSPSSVDNLFHEMGHALHSMLGRTKYQHITGTRCSTDFAEVPSVLMEYFASDPRVVSKFAKHFQTQEPMPENLLHKLCASKNIFSASELQNQVFYSMLDQVYHSGKLTKSTIEILEDVQKEYYGLPYVKNTAWQLRFSHLVGYGAKYYSYLISRAIVAWIWQTYFHNDPFSRSAGNCYRRECLAHGGGKPVSLLLSDFLNKEVNADTFAKSLINEVDMKNLHVQTIK
;
A
#
# COMPACT_ATOMS: atom_id res chain seq x y z
N ASN A 1 -27.79 0.01 2.94
CA ASN A 1 -26.66 -0.62 2.21
C ASN A 1 -25.81 0.48 1.60
N PRO A 2 -24.48 0.50 1.80
CA PRO A 2 -23.63 1.54 1.21
C PRO A 2 -23.60 1.36 -0.31
N ILE A 3 -23.41 2.47 -1.00
CA ILE A 3 -23.08 2.47 -2.43
C ILE A 3 -21.66 2.97 -2.49
N VAL A 4 -20.77 2.14 -3.04
CA VAL A 4 -19.34 2.42 -3.16
C VAL A 4 -18.99 2.37 -4.64
N VAL A 5 -18.24 3.36 -5.11
CA VAL A 5 -17.79 3.46 -6.49
C VAL A 5 -16.29 3.29 -6.51
N VAL A 6 -15.80 2.32 -7.28
CA VAL A 6 -14.38 2.17 -7.62
C VAL A 6 -14.19 2.79 -9.00
N MET A 7 -13.35 3.83 -9.08
CA MET A 7 -13.05 4.52 -10.34
C MET A 7 -11.57 4.32 -10.69
N LEU A 8 -11.31 3.80 -11.89
CA LEU A 8 -9.97 3.48 -12.37
C LEU A 8 -9.78 4.01 -13.79
N SER A 9 -8.55 4.38 -14.12
CA SER A 9 -8.15 4.69 -15.51
C SER A 9 -7.46 3.48 -16.13
N LEU A 10 -8.23 2.66 -16.84
CA LEU A 10 -7.75 1.42 -17.46
C LEU A 10 -7.55 1.59 -18.99
N PRO A 11 -6.70 0.77 -19.63
CA PRO A 11 -6.55 0.78 -21.08
C PRO A 11 -7.89 0.55 -21.79
N HIS A 12 -8.17 1.31 -22.84
CA HIS A 12 -9.38 1.11 -23.63
C HIS A 12 -9.28 -0.20 -24.43
N PRO A 13 -10.34 -1.02 -24.47
CA PRO A 13 -10.37 -2.20 -25.34
C PRO A 13 -10.22 -1.77 -26.80
N ARG A 14 -9.56 -2.62 -27.61
CA ARG A 14 -9.43 -2.43 -29.06
C ARG A 14 -10.36 -3.43 -29.77
N TRP A 15 -10.64 -3.19 -31.03
CA TRP A 15 -11.51 -4.06 -31.84
C TRP A 15 -11.07 -5.53 -31.83
N SER A 16 -9.75 -5.77 -31.80
CA SER A 16 -9.16 -7.12 -31.80
C SER A 16 -8.77 -7.66 -30.43
N ASN A 17 -8.72 -6.83 -29.38
CA ASN A 17 -8.19 -7.22 -28.07
C ASN A 17 -9.02 -6.61 -26.93
N PRO A 18 -9.32 -7.37 -25.86
CA PRO A 18 -9.99 -6.84 -24.69
C PRO A 18 -9.10 -5.84 -23.93
N CYS A 19 -9.63 -5.26 -22.85
CA CYS A 19 -8.82 -4.52 -21.89
C CYS A 19 -7.83 -5.46 -21.20
N LEU A 20 -6.54 -5.34 -21.53
CA LEU A 20 -5.45 -6.09 -20.90
C LEU A 20 -4.75 -5.20 -19.87
N LEU A 21 -4.62 -5.68 -18.65
CA LEU A 21 -4.04 -4.93 -17.54
C LEU A 21 -2.54 -5.20 -17.42
N SER A 22 -1.75 -4.14 -17.26
CA SER A 22 -0.38 -4.28 -16.78
C SER A 22 -0.37 -4.74 -15.32
N PRO A 23 0.75 -5.29 -14.82
CA PRO A 23 0.90 -5.61 -13.39
C PRO A 23 0.58 -4.42 -12.47
N SER A 24 1.03 -3.22 -12.83
CA SER A 24 0.73 -1.99 -12.09
C SER A 24 -0.76 -1.63 -12.06
N SER A 25 -1.49 -1.85 -13.16
CA SER A 25 -2.94 -1.61 -13.20
C SER A 25 -3.71 -2.64 -12.36
N VAL A 26 -3.19 -3.88 -12.25
CA VAL A 26 -3.74 -4.89 -11.33
C VAL A 26 -3.51 -4.48 -9.88
N ASP A 27 -2.31 -4.01 -9.55
CA ASP A 27 -1.99 -3.53 -8.20
C ASP A 27 -2.92 -2.36 -7.80
N ASN A 28 -3.09 -1.39 -8.70
CA ASN A 28 -4.00 -0.27 -8.48
C ASN A 28 -5.47 -0.72 -8.32
N LEU A 29 -5.93 -1.69 -9.12
CA LEU A 29 -7.28 -2.26 -8.96
C LEU A 29 -7.48 -2.91 -7.59
N PHE A 30 -6.50 -3.70 -7.12
CA PHE A 30 -6.56 -4.33 -5.81
C PHE A 30 -6.52 -3.30 -4.68
N HIS A 31 -5.66 -2.29 -4.80
CA HIS A 31 -5.57 -1.16 -3.86
C HIS A 31 -6.95 -0.50 -3.67
N GLU A 32 -7.57 -0.04 -4.75
CA GLU A 32 -8.89 0.60 -4.69
C GLU A 32 -10.00 -0.35 -4.19
N MET A 33 -9.91 -1.64 -4.52
CA MET A 33 -10.82 -2.65 -3.98
C MET A 33 -10.67 -2.80 -2.46
N GLY A 34 -9.47 -2.62 -1.90
CA GLY A 34 -9.25 -2.62 -0.46
C GLY A 34 -9.98 -1.48 0.25
N HIS A 35 -9.93 -0.26 -0.29
CA HIS A 35 -10.75 0.85 0.21
C HIS A 35 -12.25 0.59 0.07
N ALA A 36 -12.66 -0.02 -1.05
CA ALA A 36 -14.06 -0.38 -1.26
C ALA A 36 -14.54 -1.43 -0.25
N LEU A 37 -13.72 -2.45 0.02
CA LEU A 37 -13.97 -3.45 1.07
C LEU A 37 -14.09 -2.79 2.44
N HIS A 38 -13.19 -1.88 2.80
CA HIS A 38 -13.29 -1.17 4.07
C HIS A 38 -14.57 -0.34 4.17
N SER A 39 -14.94 0.37 3.09
CA SER A 39 -16.20 1.13 3.02
C SER A 39 -17.45 0.24 3.13
N MET A 40 -17.39 -0.97 2.57
CA MET A 40 -18.47 -1.94 2.64
C MET A 40 -18.53 -2.68 3.97
N LEU A 41 -17.42 -2.92 4.64
CA LEU A 41 -17.38 -3.79 5.82
C LEU A 41 -17.30 -3.01 7.14
N GLY A 42 -16.74 -1.80 7.13
CA GLY A 42 -16.73 -0.89 8.28
C GLY A 42 -18.12 -0.37 8.59
N ARG A 43 -18.74 -0.92 9.62
CA ARG A 43 -20.13 -0.65 10.00
C ARG A 43 -20.19 -0.22 11.45
N THR A 44 -20.34 1.08 11.62
CA THR A 44 -20.45 1.71 12.92
C THR A 44 -21.86 2.28 13.13
N LYS A 45 -22.20 2.55 14.39
CA LYS A 45 -23.46 3.20 14.76
C LYS A 45 -23.58 4.62 14.16
N TYR A 46 -22.44 5.28 13.92
CA TYR A 46 -22.41 6.67 13.51
C TYR A 46 -21.75 6.84 12.14
N GLN A 47 -22.42 7.54 11.23
CA GLN A 47 -21.97 7.72 9.85
C GLN A 47 -20.58 8.38 9.73
N HIS A 48 -20.20 9.26 10.65
CA HIS A 48 -18.94 10.01 10.60
C HIS A 48 -17.70 9.15 10.84
N ILE A 49 -17.87 7.91 11.32
CA ILE A 49 -16.80 6.94 11.57
C ILE A 49 -17.07 5.60 10.85
N THR A 50 -17.89 5.59 9.82
CA THR A 50 -18.19 4.40 9.02
C THR A 50 -17.18 4.24 7.89
N GLY A 51 -16.81 3.00 7.56
CA GLY A 51 -15.91 2.69 6.46
C GLY A 51 -14.52 3.31 6.64
N THR A 52 -14.00 3.94 5.58
CA THR A 52 -12.67 4.57 5.55
C THR A 52 -12.56 5.86 6.36
N ARG A 53 -13.64 6.33 7.01
CA ARG A 53 -13.62 7.51 7.90
C ARG A 53 -12.97 7.16 9.25
N CYS A 54 -11.68 6.90 9.20
CA CYS A 54 -10.82 6.51 10.31
C CYS A 54 -9.55 7.38 10.28
N SER A 55 -8.61 7.11 11.18
CA SER A 55 -7.33 7.81 11.15
C SER A 55 -6.60 7.55 9.84
N THR A 56 -6.02 8.60 9.26
CA THR A 56 -5.38 8.54 7.93
C THR A 56 -4.20 7.57 7.91
N ASP A 57 -3.48 7.44 9.02
CA ASP A 57 -2.40 6.46 9.21
C ASP A 57 -2.85 4.99 9.21
N PHE A 58 -4.16 4.73 9.20
CA PHE A 58 -4.75 3.40 9.08
C PHE A 58 -5.62 3.24 7.83
N ALA A 59 -6.10 4.33 7.23
CA ALA A 59 -7.01 4.29 6.09
C ALA A 59 -6.44 3.53 4.87
N GLU A 60 -5.11 3.51 4.72
CA GLU A 60 -4.36 2.81 3.68
C GLU A 60 -4.06 1.34 4.00
N VAL A 61 -4.25 0.88 5.25
CA VAL A 61 -3.98 -0.52 5.63
C VAL A 61 -4.80 -1.51 4.77
N PRO A 62 -6.11 -1.29 4.53
CA PRO A 62 -6.88 -2.23 3.72
C PRO A 62 -6.51 -2.25 2.25
N SER A 63 -6.14 -1.10 1.67
CA SER A 63 -5.72 -1.00 0.27
C SER A 63 -4.35 -1.63 0.05
N VAL A 64 -3.37 -1.29 0.87
CA VAL A 64 -2.02 -1.87 0.82
C VAL A 64 -2.03 -3.37 1.11
N LEU A 65 -2.92 -3.87 1.99
CA LEU A 65 -3.07 -5.31 2.18
C LEU A 65 -3.50 -6.01 0.89
N MET A 66 -4.40 -5.43 0.10
CA MET A 66 -4.84 -6.04 -1.16
C MET A 66 -3.72 -6.07 -2.21
N GLU A 67 -2.75 -5.16 -2.16
CA GLU A 67 -1.54 -5.25 -3.02
C GLU A 67 -0.67 -6.47 -2.68
N TYR A 68 -0.61 -6.88 -1.41
CA TYR A 68 0.07 -8.13 -1.02
C TYR A 68 -0.61 -9.33 -1.66
N PHE A 69 -1.95 -9.35 -1.68
CA PHE A 69 -2.71 -10.37 -2.41
C PHE A 69 -2.41 -10.32 -3.92
N ALA A 70 -2.37 -9.14 -4.54
CA ALA A 70 -2.03 -8.98 -5.96
C ALA A 70 -0.57 -9.35 -6.30
N SER A 71 0.26 -9.58 -5.28
CA SER A 71 1.68 -9.93 -5.42
C SER A 71 1.99 -11.36 -5.02
N ASP A 72 1.03 -12.11 -4.47
CA ASP A 72 1.21 -13.52 -4.12
C ASP A 72 0.96 -14.44 -5.33
N PRO A 73 1.92 -15.29 -5.74
CA PRO A 73 1.76 -16.22 -6.86
C PRO A 73 0.50 -17.09 -6.77
N ARG A 74 0.12 -17.53 -5.56
CA ARG A 74 -1.06 -18.39 -5.33
C ARG A 74 -2.36 -17.64 -5.63
N VAL A 75 -2.37 -16.33 -5.46
CA VAL A 75 -3.50 -15.44 -5.77
C VAL A 75 -3.49 -15.06 -7.24
N VAL A 76 -2.36 -14.61 -7.77
CA VAL A 76 -2.22 -14.17 -9.16
C VAL A 76 -2.57 -15.31 -10.14
N SER A 77 -2.16 -16.55 -9.84
CA SER A 77 -2.52 -17.73 -10.64
C SER A 77 -4.02 -17.99 -10.78
N LYS A 78 -4.88 -17.44 -9.90
CA LYS A 78 -6.34 -17.62 -10.01
C LYS A 78 -6.95 -16.84 -11.16
N PHE A 79 -6.36 -15.70 -11.54
CA PHE A 79 -6.91 -14.82 -12.57
C PHE A 79 -5.97 -14.61 -13.77
N ALA A 80 -4.67 -14.87 -13.62
CA ALA A 80 -3.69 -14.70 -14.69
C ALA A 80 -3.79 -15.83 -15.74
N LYS A 81 -4.60 -15.59 -16.76
CA LYS A 81 -4.81 -16.49 -17.90
C LYS A 81 -4.65 -15.76 -19.22
N HIS A 82 -4.20 -16.46 -20.25
CA HIS A 82 -4.17 -15.91 -21.59
C HIS A 82 -5.59 -15.63 -22.09
N PHE A 83 -5.85 -14.44 -22.63
CA PHE A 83 -7.23 -14.02 -22.93
C PHE A 83 -7.89 -14.85 -24.05
N GLN A 84 -7.13 -15.42 -24.99
CA GLN A 84 -7.66 -16.28 -26.06
C GLN A 84 -7.71 -17.76 -25.64
N THR A 85 -6.56 -18.36 -25.36
CA THR A 85 -6.44 -19.79 -25.03
C THR A 85 -6.98 -20.17 -23.65
N GLN A 86 -7.19 -19.20 -22.75
CA GLN A 86 -7.59 -19.41 -21.35
C GLN A 86 -6.59 -20.23 -20.53
N GLU A 87 -5.41 -20.51 -21.08
CA GLU A 87 -4.34 -21.22 -20.39
C GLU A 87 -3.79 -20.38 -19.24
N PRO A 88 -3.46 -21.00 -18.10
CA PRO A 88 -2.85 -20.30 -16.97
C PRO A 88 -1.46 -19.79 -17.33
N MET A 89 -1.04 -18.70 -16.69
CA MET A 89 0.34 -18.24 -16.77
C MET A 89 1.31 -19.36 -16.35
N PRO A 90 2.37 -19.65 -17.14
CA PRO A 90 3.38 -20.62 -16.75
C PRO A 90 3.99 -20.28 -15.38
N GLU A 91 4.15 -21.29 -14.52
CA GLU A 91 4.59 -21.12 -13.13
C GLU A 91 5.91 -20.34 -13.01
N ASN A 92 6.89 -20.64 -13.85
CA ASN A 92 8.16 -19.91 -13.89
C ASN A 92 7.96 -18.40 -14.18
N LEU A 93 7.07 -18.06 -15.13
CA LEU A 93 6.78 -16.66 -15.46
C LEU A 93 6.04 -15.96 -14.31
N LEU A 94 5.11 -16.65 -13.67
CA LEU A 94 4.38 -16.17 -12.51
C LEU A 94 5.32 -15.83 -11.34
N HIS A 95 6.22 -16.74 -10.98
CA HIS A 95 7.19 -16.49 -9.92
C HIS A 95 8.14 -15.34 -10.27
N LYS A 96 8.62 -15.26 -11.52
CA LYS A 96 9.44 -14.13 -11.99
C LYS A 96 8.69 -12.80 -11.95
N LEU A 97 7.40 -12.79 -12.31
CA LEU A 97 6.57 -11.60 -12.23
C LEU A 97 6.42 -11.13 -10.77
N CYS A 98 6.08 -12.03 -9.85
CA CYS A 98 5.93 -11.69 -8.44
C CYS A 98 7.26 -11.27 -7.79
N ALA A 99 8.37 -11.92 -8.14
CA ALA A 99 9.69 -11.55 -7.65
C ALA A 99 10.18 -10.20 -8.22
N SER A 100 9.84 -9.86 -9.47
CA SER A 100 10.30 -8.61 -10.08
C SER A 100 9.79 -7.37 -9.34
N LYS A 101 8.61 -7.45 -8.70
CA LYS A 101 8.06 -6.40 -7.83
C LYS A 101 8.93 -6.10 -6.61
N ASN A 102 9.82 -7.01 -6.22
CA ASN A 102 10.63 -6.90 -5.01
C ASN A 102 12.05 -6.37 -5.26
N ILE A 103 12.50 -6.28 -6.51
CA ILE A 103 13.90 -5.97 -6.89
C ILE A 103 14.40 -4.65 -6.31
N PHE A 104 13.55 -3.63 -6.23
CA PHE A 104 13.90 -2.29 -5.76
C PHE A 104 13.22 -1.92 -4.44
N SER A 105 12.87 -2.93 -3.62
CA SER A 105 12.11 -2.72 -2.38
C SER A 105 12.75 -1.73 -1.40
N ALA A 106 14.08 -1.73 -1.30
CA ALA A 106 14.85 -0.80 -0.47
C ALA A 106 14.84 0.63 -1.03
N SER A 107 15.05 0.79 -2.34
CA SER A 107 15.00 2.10 -3.00
C SER A 107 13.60 2.71 -2.95
N GLU A 108 12.56 1.89 -3.12
CA GLU A 108 11.17 2.31 -2.97
C GLU A 108 10.87 2.74 -1.52
N LEU A 109 11.36 1.99 -0.52
CA LEU A 109 11.21 2.40 0.88
C LEU A 109 11.91 3.75 1.14
N GLN A 110 13.11 3.98 0.59
CA GLN A 110 13.81 5.26 0.70
C GLN A 110 13.01 6.41 0.07
N ASN A 111 12.40 6.19 -1.11
CA ASN A 111 11.51 7.16 -1.75
C ASN A 111 10.35 7.56 -0.84
N GLN A 112 9.69 6.57 -0.22
CA GLN A 112 8.57 6.81 0.70
C GLN A 112 9.01 7.61 1.94
N VAL A 113 10.19 7.32 2.49
CA VAL A 113 10.80 8.11 3.59
C VAL A 113 11.07 9.54 3.14
N PHE A 114 11.72 9.73 1.99
CA PHE A 114 12.00 11.05 1.43
C PHE A 114 10.72 11.88 1.24
N TYR A 115 9.68 11.32 0.62
CA TYR A 115 8.41 12.00 0.41
C TYR A 115 7.69 12.33 1.72
N SER A 116 7.76 11.42 2.70
CA SER A 116 7.20 11.65 4.02
C SER A 116 7.89 12.82 4.72
N MET A 117 9.23 12.86 4.68
CA MET A 117 10.00 13.96 5.28
C MET A 117 9.75 15.29 4.58
N LEU A 118 9.70 15.30 3.24
CA LEU A 118 9.39 16.51 2.48
C LEU A 118 8.01 17.07 2.84
N ASP A 119 7.00 16.19 2.91
CA ASP A 119 5.65 16.56 3.32
C ASP A 119 5.61 17.11 4.76
N GLN A 120 6.31 16.48 5.70
CA GLN A 120 6.41 17.00 7.07
C GLN A 120 7.05 18.39 7.12
N VAL A 121 8.18 18.59 6.42
CA VAL A 121 8.89 19.89 6.43
C VAL A 121 8.02 20.99 5.83
N TYR A 122 7.30 20.72 4.74
CA TYR A 122 6.38 21.70 4.13
C TYR A 122 5.20 22.09 5.03
N HIS A 123 4.80 21.24 5.98
CA HIS A 123 3.63 21.46 6.82
C HIS A 123 3.94 21.71 8.31
N SER A 124 5.21 21.78 8.70
CA SER A 124 5.62 21.97 10.11
C SER A 124 5.61 23.42 10.59
N GLY A 125 5.33 24.40 9.72
CA GLY A 125 5.26 25.81 10.11
C GLY A 125 5.44 26.78 8.95
N LYS A 126 5.81 28.02 9.27
CA LYS A 126 6.08 29.06 8.26
C LYS A 126 7.38 28.73 7.52
N LEU A 127 7.29 28.58 6.21
CA LEU A 127 8.46 28.35 5.37
C LEU A 127 9.33 29.62 5.29
N THR A 128 10.63 29.45 5.53
CA THR A 128 11.64 30.52 5.47
C THR A 128 12.50 30.47 4.20
N LYS A 129 12.45 29.35 3.48
CA LYS A 129 13.11 29.09 2.19
C LYS A 129 12.08 28.85 1.10
N SER A 130 12.48 28.93 -0.16
CA SER A 130 11.63 28.49 -1.27
C SER A 130 11.38 26.98 -1.20
N THR A 131 10.31 26.51 -1.84
CA THR A 131 10.00 25.07 -1.88
C THR A 131 11.09 24.27 -2.60
N ILE A 132 11.78 24.87 -3.57
CA ILE A 132 12.90 24.23 -4.30
C ILE A 132 14.12 24.04 -3.39
N GLU A 133 14.50 25.07 -2.63
CA GLU A 133 15.63 24.96 -1.69
C GLU A 133 15.36 23.91 -0.61
N ILE A 134 14.13 23.87 -0.08
CA ILE A 134 13.73 22.84 0.88
C ILE A 134 13.77 21.44 0.23
N LEU A 135 13.29 21.29 -1.01
CA LEU A 135 13.35 20.03 -1.73
C LEU A 135 14.80 19.54 -1.87
N GLU A 136 15.71 20.43 -2.28
CA GLU A 136 17.13 20.13 -2.43
C GLU A 136 17.76 19.70 -1.09
N ASP A 137 17.48 20.44 -0.01
CA ASP A 137 17.97 20.13 1.34
C ASP A 137 17.47 18.76 1.83
N VAL A 138 16.16 18.51 1.75
CA VAL A 138 15.54 17.26 2.20
C VAL A 138 15.99 16.08 1.32
N GLN A 139 16.08 16.27 0.00
CA GLN A 139 16.53 15.20 -0.90
C GLN A 139 17.98 14.81 -0.61
N LYS A 140 18.84 15.78 -0.31
CA LYS A 140 20.24 15.53 0.07
C LYS A 140 20.38 14.68 1.34
N GLU A 141 19.46 14.84 2.29
CA GLU A 141 19.50 14.11 3.56
C GLU A 141 18.86 12.72 3.46
N TYR A 142 17.71 12.61 2.78
CA TYR A 142 16.88 11.40 2.83
C TYR A 142 16.90 10.55 1.55
N TYR A 143 17.50 11.02 0.46
CA TYR A 143 17.52 10.30 -0.81
C TYR A 143 18.94 10.07 -1.35
N GLY A 144 19.17 8.89 -1.93
CA GLY A 144 20.50 8.48 -2.38
C GLY A 144 20.99 9.20 -3.65
N LEU A 145 20.11 9.89 -4.38
CA LEU A 145 20.44 10.59 -5.62
C LEU A 145 20.34 12.10 -5.43
N PRO A 146 21.29 12.88 -5.99
CA PRO A 146 21.29 14.32 -5.85
C PRO A 146 20.09 14.96 -6.56
N TYR A 147 19.69 16.13 -6.07
CA TYR A 147 18.69 16.96 -6.73
C TYR A 147 19.17 17.39 -8.12
N VAL A 148 18.26 17.36 -9.10
CA VAL A 148 18.54 17.81 -10.47
C VAL A 148 18.14 19.27 -10.60
N LYS A 149 19.15 20.13 -10.84
CA LYS A 149 18.95 21.59 -10.99
C LYS A 149 17.93 21.91 -12.09
N ASN A 150 17.24 23.04 -11.92
CA ASN A 150 16.20 23.54 -12.83
C ASN A 150 14.99 22.60 -12.97
N THR A 151 14.69 21.81 -11.94
CA THR A 151 13.46 21.02 -11.87
C THR A 151 12.54 21.55 -10.76
N ALA A 152 11.30 21.06 -10.72
CA ALA A 152 10.33 21.45 -9.69
C ALA A 152 9.31 20.32 -9.51
N TRP A 153 9.81 19.11 -9.23
CA TRP A 153 8.98 17.91 -9.13
C TRP A 153 7.85 18.04 -8.10
N GLN A 154 8.11 18.74 -6.98
CA GLN A 154 7.14 18.97 -5.91
C GLN A 154 5.85 19.64 -6.38
N LEU A 155 5.89 20.42 -7.47
CA LEU A 155 4.68 21.05 -8.05
C LEU A 155 3.72 20.04 -8.69
N ARG A 156 4.19 18.83 -8.98
CA ARG A 156 3.40 17.72 -9.51
C ARG A 156 3.00 16.72 -8.43
N PHE A 157 3.46 16.92 -7.19
CA PHE A 157 3.16 16.03 -6.09
C PHE A 157 1.85 16.44 -5.42
N SER A 158 0.73 16.02 -6.01
CA SER A 158 -0.63 16.40 -5.59
C SER A 158 -0.97 16.07 -4.13
N HIS A 159 -0.29 15.07 -3.55
CA HIS A 159 -0.48 14.67 -2.16
C HIS A 159 -0.15 15.80 -1.17
N LEU A 160 0.75 16.73 -1.52
CA LEU A 160 1.07 17.86 -0.65
C LEU A 160 -0.14 18.77 -0.36
N VAL A 161 -1.21 18.74 -1.18
CA VAL A 161 -2.38 19.60 -0.99
C VAL A 161 -3.55 18.87 -0.34
N GLY A 162 -3.99 17.75 -0.93
CA GLY A 162 -5.14 16.99 -0.39
C GLY A 162 -4.79 16.08 0.78
N TYR A 163 -3.51 15.72 0.91
CA TYR A 163 -2.98 14.75 1.87
C TYR A 163 -1.85 15.34 2.73
N GLY A 164 -1.68 16.66 2.69
CA GLY A 164 -0.58 17.35 3.35
C GLY A 164 -0.46 17.00 4.83
N ALA A 165 0.78 16.89 5.28
CA ALA A 165 1.20 16.48 6.62
C ALA A 165 0.91 15.01 7.00
N LYS A 166 0.47 14.17 6.05
CA LYS A 166 0.03 12.80 6.33
C LYS A 166 0.76 11.75 5.49
N TYR A 167 1.69 12.11 4.62
CA TYR A 167 2.31 11.16 3.69
C TYR A 167 3.02 9.98 4.39
N TYR A 168 3.51 10.19 5.62
CA TYR A 168 4.10 9.13 6.47
C TYR A 168 3.16 7.94 6.76
N SER A 169 1.85 8.13 6.61
CA SER A 169 0.83 7.07 6.76
C SER A 169 1.07 5.87 5.84
N TYR A 170 1.67 6.06 4.66
CA TYR A 170 2.04 4.95 3.77
C TYR A 170 3.09 4.04 4.42
N LEU A 171 4.08 4.61 5.11
CA LEU A 171 5.09 3.84 5.86
C LEU A 171 4.47 3.08 7.03
N ILE A 172 3.61 3.74 7.81
CA ILE A 172 2.91 3.10 8.93
C ILE A 172 2.00 1.97 8.43
N SER A 173 1.22 2.23 7.39
CA SER A 173 0.29 1.25 6.82
C SER A 173 1.02 0.04 6.28
N ARG A 174 2.15 0.26 5.59
CA ARG A 174 3.01 -0.82 5.09
C ARG A 174 3.58 -1.68 6.23
N ALA A 175 4.03 -1.05 7.32
CA ALA A 175 4.51 -1.76 8.50
C ALA A 175 3.41 -2.62 9.17
N ILE A 176 2.19 -2.08 9.26
CA ILE A 176 1.02 -2.79 9.79
C ILE A 176 0.63 -3.95 8.86
N VAL A 177 0.55 -3.72 7.56
CA VAL A 177 0.20 -4.74 6.57
C VAL A 177 1.19 -5.89 6.59
N ALA A 178 2.48 -5.63 6.74
CA ALA A 178 3.48 -6.67 6.91
C ALA A 178 3.15 -7.58 8.12
N TRP A 179 2.72 -7.01 9.26
CA TRP A 179 2.27 -7.80 10.41
C TRP A 179 1.01 -8.59 10.13
N ILE A 180 -0.01 -7.96 9.52
CA ILE A 180 -1.27 -8.63 9.18
C ILE A 180 -1.00 -9.81 8.24
N TRP A 181 -0.22 -9.59 7.19
CA TRP A 181 0.12 -10.60 6.21
C TRP A 181 0.83 -11.79 6.86
N GLN A 182 1.90 -11.53 7.64
CA GLN A 182 2.66 -12.59 8.30
C GLN A 182 1.83 -13.36 9.32
N THR A 183 0.93 -12.69 10.04
CA THR A 183 0.10 -13.33 11.07
C THR A 183 -1.03 -14.17 10.48
N TYR A 184 -1.69 -13.67 9.43
CA TYR A 184 -2.98 -14.19 9.00
C TYR A 184 -3.00 -14.83 7.61
N PHE A 185 -2.17 -14.37 6.67
CA PHE A 185 -2.33 -14.69 5.24
C PHE A 185 -1.10 -15.30 4.57
N HIS A 186 0.09 -15.23 5.20
CA HIS A 186 1.32 -15.77 4.63
C HIS A 186 1.23 -17.28 4.36
N ASN A 187 0.72 -18.04 5.32
CA ASN A 187 0.58 -19.50 5.19
C ASN A 187 -0.51 -19.88 4.18
N ASP A 188 -1.66 -19.23 4.25
CA ASP A 188 -2.78 -19.44 3.32
C ASP A 188 -3.52 -18.12 3.07
N PRO A 189 -3.33 -17.48 1.89
CA PRO A 189 -4.02 -16.24 1.56
C PRO A 189 -5.53 -16.44 1.42
N PHE A 190 -6.00 -17.67 1.15
CA PHE A 190 -7.42 -17.96 0.98
C PHE A 190 -8.13 -18.38 2.27
N SER A 191 -7.43 -18.32 3.41
CA SER A 191 -7.97 -18.74 4.70
C SER A 191 -9.24 -17.96 5.07
N ARG A 192 -10.38 -18.67 5.07
CA ARG A 192 -11.68 -18.11 5.45
C ARG A 192 -11.71 -17.66 6.91
N SER A 193 -11.04 -18.39 7.81
CA SER A 193 -10.96 -18.00 9.22
C SER A 193 -10.17 -16.71 9.40
N ALA A 194 -9.03 -16.58 8.72
CA ALA A 194 -8.23 -15.35 8.71
C ALA A 194 -9.01 -14.17 8.13
N GLY A 195 -9.69 -14.35 6.99
CA GLY A 195 -10.53 -13.31 6.39
C GLY A 195 -11.70 -12.87 7.28
N ASN A 196 -12.34 -13.81 7.99
CA ASN A 196 -13.38 -13.49 8.96
C ASN A 196 -12.83 -12.73 10.18
N CYS A 197 -11.65 -13.11 10.66
CA CYS A 197 -10.95 -12.40 11.73
C CYS A 197 -10.65 -10.96 11.30
N TYR A 198 -9.99 -10.77 10.15
CA TYR A 198 -9.69 -9.45 9.58
C TYR A 198 -10.95 -8.60 9.38
N ARG A 199 -12.04 -9.19 8.88
CA ARG A 199 -13.31 -8.49 8.73
C ARG A 199 -13.84 -8.00 10.08
N ARG A 200 -13.84 -8.84 11.12
CA ARG A 200 -14.51 -8.57 12.40
C ARG A 200 -13.66 -7.70 13.34
N GLU A 201 -12.38 -8.01 13.46
CA GLU A 201 -11.48 -7.39 14.43
C GLU A 201 -10.76 -6.14 13.88
N CYS A 202 -10.77 -5.95 12.55
CA CYS A 202 -10.09 -4.84 11.90
C CYS A 202 -11.09 -3.97 11.11
N LEU A 203 -11.64 -4.46 9.99
CA LEU A 203 -12.46 -3.63 9.11
C LEU A 203 -13.79 -3.17 9.73
N ALA A 204 -14.47 -4.01 10.50
CA ALA A 204 -15.82 -3.72 11.02
C ALA A 204 -15.88 -2.45 11.88
N HIS A 205 -14.77 -2.07 12.49
CA HIS A 205 -14.70 -0.93 13.41
C HIS A 205 -14.72 0.42 12.69
N GLY A 206 -14.38 0.51 11.41
CA GLY A 206 -14.21 1.80 10.73
C GLY A 206 -13.33 2.75 11.56
N GLY A 207 -13.81 3.97 11.81
CA GLY A 207 -13.17 4.93 12.74
C GLY A 207 -13.64 4.84 14.19
N GLY A 208 -14.44 3.83 14.55
CA GLY A 208 -15.06 3.72 15.87
C GLY A 208 -14.17 3.15 16.97
N LYS A 209 -12.96 2.69 16.63
CA LYS A 209 -11.98 2.17 17.58
C LYS A 209 -10.63 2.87 17.34
N PRO A 210 -9.95 3.38 18.39
CA PRO A 210 -8.61 3.92 18.23
C PRO A 210 -7.65 2.89 17.61
N VAL A 211 -6.84 3.31 16.64
CA VAL A 211 -5.97 2.41 15.86
C VAL A 211 -5.00 1.64 16.75
N SER A 212 -4.39 2.27 17.75
CA SER A 212 -3.49 1.59 18.70
C SER A 212 -4.16 0.44 19.44
N LEU A 213 -5.39 0.64 19.92
CA LEU A 213 -6.19 -0.41 20.58
C LEU A 213 -6.64 -1.48 19.58
N LEU A 214 -7.04 -1.06 18.37
CA LEU A 214 -7.40 -1.99 17.30
C LEU A 214 -6.25 -2.94 16.97
N LEU A 215 -5.04 -2.40 16.76
CA LEU A 215 -3.86 -3.19 16.43
C LEU A 215 -3.38 -4.04 17.61
N SER A 216 -3.47 -3.54 18.84
CA SER A 216 -3.14 -4.32 20.04
C SER A 216 -4.07 -5.53 20.17
N ASP A 217 -5.39 -5.33 20.05
CA ASP A 217 -6.36 -6.43 20.15
C ASP A 217 -6.26 -7.41 18.96
N PHE A 218 -6.00 -6.91 17.76
CA PHE A 218 -6.01 -7.72 16.52
C PHE A 218 -4.68 -8.45 16.26
N LEU A 219 -3.54 -7.83 16.55
CA LEU A 219 -2.21 -8.36 16.23
C LEU A 219 -1.37 -8.72 17.45
N ASN A 220 -1.80 -8.32 18.65
CA ASN A 220 -1.02 -8.46 19.89
C ASN A 220 0.40 -7.87 19.72
N LYS A 221 0.48 -6.72 19.05
CA LYS A 221 1.72 -5.96 18.83
C LYS A 221 1.63 -4.63 19.55
N GLU A 222 2.73 -4.26 20.19
CA GLU A 222 2.91 -2.89 20.68
C GLU A 222 3.14 -1.96 19.49
N VAL A 223 2.49 -0.80 19.50
CA VAL A 223 2.53 0.18 18.42
C VAL A 223 3.44 1.34 18.82
N ASN A 224 4.65 1.38 18.26
CA ASN A 224 5.59 2.49 18.43
C ASN A 224 6.53 2.62 17.22
N ALA A 225 7.29 3.72 17.13
CA ALA A 225 8.16 4.00 15.99
C ALA A 225 9.21 2.89 15.75
N ASP A 226 9.81 2.35 16.80
CA ASP A 226 10.84 1.31 16.70
C ASP A 226 10.28 0.01 16.11
N THR A 227 9.08 -0.39 16.55
CA THR A 227 8.41 -1.59 16.02
C THR A 227 8.05 -1.43 14.55
N PHE A 228 7.58 -0.26 14.12
CA PHE A 228 7.30 0.02 12.72
C PHE A 228 8.57 0.01 11.86
N ALA A 229 9.64 0.68 12.30
CA ALA A 229 10.91 0.70 11.58
C ALA A 229 11.47 -0.73 11.40
N LYS A 230 11.45 -1.55 12.46
CA LYS A 230 11.83 -2.97 12.38
C LYS A 230 10.96 -3.75 11.41
N SER A 231 9.65 -3.50 11.39
CA SER A 231 8.73 -4.16 10.45
C SER A 231 9.09 -3.86 8.99
N LEU A 232 9.37 -2.59 8.67
CA LEU A 232 9.74 -2.15 7.33
C LEU A 232 11.08 -2.74 6.87
N ILE A 233 12.08 -2.78 7.77
CA ILE A 233 13.39 -3.41 7.48
C ILE A 233 13.21 -4.90 7.20
N ASN A 234 12.49 -5.62 8.08
CA ASN A 234 12.23 -7.05 7.90
C ASN A 234 11.48 -7.33 6.58
N GLU A 235 10.55 -6.46 6.18
CA GLU A 235 9.84 -6.59 4.91
C GLU A 235 10.80 -6.47 3.70
N VAL A 236 11.73 -5.51 3.73
CA VAL A 236 12.77 -5.37 2.70
C VAL A 236 13.65 -6.63 2.64
N ASP A 237 14.08 -7.14 3.80
CA ASP A 237 14.91 -8.35 3.86
C ASP A 237 14.18 -9.58 3.31
N MET A 238 12.91 -9.78 3.67
CA MET A 238 12.09 -10.86 3.12
C MET A 238 11.90 -10.72 1.60
N LYS A 239 11.66 -9.50 1.11
CA LYS A 239 11.52 -9.22 -0.32
C LYS A 239 12.82 -9.51 -1.08
N ASN A 240 13.97 -9.13 -0.53
CA ASN A 240 15.28 -9.42 -1.10
C ASN A 240 15.58 -10.93 -1.13
N LEU A 241 15.27 -11.65 -0.06
CA LEU A 241 15.41 -13.11 -0.01
C LEU A 241 14.54 -13.77 -1.09
N HIS A 242 13.28 -13.34 -1.25
CA HIS A 242 12.41 -13.85 -2.32
C HIS A 242 13.04 -13.66 -3.71
N VAL A 243 13.58 -12.48 -4.02
CA VAL A 243 14.26 -12.24 -5.31
C VAL A 243 15.43 -13.20 -5.51
N GLN A 244 16.21 -13.48 -4.47
CA GLN A 244 17.36 -14.39 -4.55
C GLN A 244 16.95 -15.84 -4.82
N THR A 245 15.79 -16.29 -4.32
CA THR A 245 15.30 -17.66 -4.55
C THR A 245 14.81 -17.94 -5.96
N ILE A 246 14.52 -16.90 -6.76
CA ILE A 246 13.97 -17.01 -8.12
C ILE A 246 15.04 -16.78 -9.21
N LYS A 247 16.29 -16.44 -8.81
CA LYS A 247 17.45 -16.34 -9.72
C LYS A 247 17.98 -17.71 -10.08
#